data_AF-A0A2G2JEA0-F1
#
_entry.id   AF-A0A2G2JEA0-F1
#
_cell.length_a   1.000
_cell.length_b   1.000
_cell.length_c   1.000
_cell.angle_alpha   90.00
_cell.angle_beta   90.00
_cell.angle_gamma   90.00
#
_symmetry.space_group_name_H-M   'P 1'
#
loop_
_entity.id
_entity.type
_entity.pdbx_description
1 polymer ?
#
loop_
_entity_poly.entity_id
_entity_poly.type
_entity_poly.pdbx_seq_one_letter_code
_entity_poly.pdbx_strand_id
1 'polypeptide(L)'
;MNKYKWTPLAIALAMSASLSHATTDVDIDNDGLIEISTLQELDLMRYDLAGTSLNGDSTGCPATGCIGYELVADLDFDTNGNGVADAGDLFWNNGEGWEPVGDTVNWAYAQSKVNGAFTGNFDGNGYSIANLYIDRPNENWIGLWANTNGNILENLIIRNAEVSGANAAGILSGGVHSTEVSHVRIESSFVSGEKEVGLLTGRAIGDEESFITNVTVEGQVYGTHYAAGVIGWLEGNAVGGSYSLQLSNVISDVSVSSNDSTGCISGVARGVAASNLIIRCPSVEGRNYVGGVFGSLQYGFISDIFSSANVDGGNYVGGIIGTMNQSSIDRAFVGGEAVTTGGIVGGLVGQMVNASISNSAAHGLVEGKGALASGVVNKVRYDVSITNVYSASPLITNPAFTPAKSGLISDIYYSATNVNVVNSYWDIDVTGTTTSAGGFGSGQFSADLKCPVESNDPNCTVSLYLGWDQSVWDFVSTTDYPVLR
;
A
#
# COMPACT_ATOMS: atom_id res chain seq x y z
N MET A 1 -2.50 13.97 -36.17
CA MET A 1 -3.87 14.48 -36.38
C MET A 1 -4.42 14.83 -35.01
N ASN A 2 -4.71 16.11 -34.78
CA ASN A 2 -5.05 16.75 -33.52
C ASN A 2 -5.86 15.87 -32.55
N LYS A 3 -5.21 15.41 -31.47
CA LYS A 3 -5.87 14.68 -30.37
C LYS A 3 -6.34 15.57 -29.22
N TYR A 4 -5.84 16.79 -29.10
CA TYR A 4 -6.22 17.69 -28.00
C TYR A 4 -7.23 18.71 -28.51
N LYS A 5 -8.52 18.38 -28.37
CA LYS A 5 -9.63 19.28 -28.70
C LYS A 5 -9.86 20.24 -27.54
N TRP A 6 -9.07 21.30 -27.49
CA TRP A 6 -9.44 22.46 -26.68
C TRP A 6 -10.68 23.12 -27.28
N THR A 7 -11.62 23.52 -26.43
CA THR A 7 -12.65 24.50 -26.84
C THR A 7 -11.96 25.83 -27.16
N PRO A 8 -12.52 26.68 -28.04
CA PRO A 8 -11.93 27.97 -28.40
C PRO A 8 -11.62 28.89 -27.19
N LEU A 9 -12.33 28.69 -26.07
CA LEU A 9 -12.14 29.44 -24.83
C LEU A 9 -10.88 29.00 -24.07
N ALA A 10 -10.57 27.71 -24.06
CA ALA A 10 -9.35 27.19 -23.43
C ALA A 10 -8.09 27.53 -24.24
N ILE A 11 -8.19 27.63 -25.57
CA ILE A 11 -7.11 28.18 -26.41
C ILE A 11 -6.89 29.66 -26.08
N ALA A 12 -7.97 30.43 -25.92
CA ALA A 12 -7.88 31.85 -25.57
C ALA A 12 -7.34 32.07 -24.15
N LEU A 13 -7.66 31.19 -23.19
CA LEU A 13 -7.13 31.25 -21.83
C LEU A 13 -5.68 30.76 -21.73
N ALA A 14 -5.29 29.69 -22.43
CA ALA A 14 -3.89 29.25 -22.51
C ALA A 14 -3.00 30.32 -23.17
N MET A 15 -3.51 31.01 -24.20
CA MET A 15 -2.85 32.19 -24.76
C MET A 15 -2.80 33.35 -23.75
N SER A 16 -3.78 33.49 -22.86
CA SER A 16 -3.77 34.55 -21.83
C SER A 16 -2.86 34.22 -20.62
N ALA A 17 -2.71 32.94 -20.27
CA ALA A 17 -1.74 32.48 -19.26
C ALA A 17 -0.30 32.64 -19.77
N SER A 18 -0.05 32.33 -21.05
CA SER A 18 1.22 32.70 -21.70
C SER A 18 1.48 34.22 -21.77
N LEU A 19 0.44 35.05 -21.54
CA LEU A 19 0.55 36.50 -21.49
C LEU A 19 0.67 37.05 -20.06
N SER A 20 0.23 36.31 -19.02
CA SER A 20 0.40 36.71 -17.61
C SER A 20 1.71 36.23 -17.00
N HIS A 21 2.33 35.20 -17.57
CA HIS A 21 3.64 34.67 -17.16
C HIS A 21 4.71 34.88 -18.24
N ALA A 22 4.71 36.04 -18.91
CA ALA A 22 5.94 36.55 -19.51
C ALA A 22 6.94 36.96 -18.41
N THR A 23 7.24 36.06 -17.46
CA THR A 23 8.52 36.07 -16.79
C THR A 23 9.52 35.68 -17.87
N THR A 24 10.63 36.39 -17.93
CA THR A 24 11.69 36.11 -18.91
C THR A 24 12.45 34.83 -18.58
N ASP A 25 11.90 33.99 -17.72
CA ASP A 25 12.61 32.97 -16.95
C ASP A 25 11.58 31.97 -16.39
N VAL A 26 11.69 30.70 -16.80
CA VAL A 26 10.83 29.58 -16.36
C VAL A 26 11.53 28.66 -15.36
N ASP A 27 12.78 28.97 -15.02
CA ASP A 27 13.59 28.33 -13.97
C ASP A 27 14.32 29.47 -13.21
N ILE A 28 13.52 30.18 -12.41
CA ILE A 28 13.82 31.44 -11.70
C ILE A 28 14.99 31.25 -10.74
N ASP A 29 15.09 30.10 -10.08
CA ASP A 29 16.16 29.83 -9.13
C ASP A 29 17.39 29.11 -9.73
N ASN A 30 17.28 28.70 -11.00
CA ASN A 30 18.31 28.08 -11.83
C ASN A 30 18.79 26.72 -11.28
N ASP A 31 17.91 25.96 -10.62
CA ASP A 31 18.21 24.64 -10.08
C ASP A 31 17.99 23.50 -11.10
N GLY A 32 17.35 23.80 -12.23
CA GLY A 32 17.04 22.85 -13.31
C GLY A 32 15.63 22.26 -13.25
N LEU A 33 14.76 22.72 -12.36
CA LEU A 33 13.34 22.43 -12.33
C LEU A 33 12.55 23.67 -12.75
N ILE A 34 11.58 23.47 -13.63
CA ILE A 34 10.77 24.58 -14.16
C ILE A 34 9.66 24.91 -13.16
N GLU A 35 9.53 26.18 -12.77
CA GLU A 35 8.50 26.57 -11.81
C GLU A 35 7.07 26.48 -12.38
N ILE A 36 6.18 25.91 -11.57
CA ILE A 36 4.76 25.78 -11.81
C ILE A 36 4.02 26.53 -10.69
N SER A 37 3.33 27.61 -11.08
CA SER A 37 2.58 28.48 -10.18
C SER A 37 1.06 28.47 -10.44
N THR A 38 0.63 27.88 -11.56
CA THR A 38 -0.77 27.81 -11.97
C THR A 38 -1.14 26.44 -12.54
N LEU A 39 -2.44 26.11 -12.53
CA LEU A 39 -2.94 24.90 -13.17
C LEU A 39 -2.72 24.87 -14.68
N GLN A 40 -2.69 26.03 -15.33
CA GLN A 40 -2.37 26.13 -16.75
C GLN A 40 -0.92 25.73 -17.03
N GLU A 41 0.03 26.17 -16.20
CA GLU A 41 1.43 25.76 -16.30
C GLU A 41 1.58 24.26 -16.00
N LEU A 42 0.89 23.75 -14.97
CA LEU A 42 0.82 22.31 -14.68
C LEU A 42 0.31 21.53 -15.90
N ASP A 43 -0.70 22.05 -16.59
CA ASP A 43 -1.26 21.44 -17.80
C ASP A 43 -0.28 21.45 -18.97
N LEU A 44 0.54 22.51 -19.11
CA LEU A 44 1.53 22.62 -20.19
C LEU A 44 2.62 21.54 -20.13
N MET A 45 2.85 20.91 -18.96
CA MET A 45 3.79 19.78 -18.83
C MET A 45 3.49 18.64 -19.81
N ARG A 46 2.23 18.48 -20.25
CA ARG A 46 1.86 17.43 -21.21
C ARG A 46 2.47 17.60 -22.60
N TYR A 47 3.03 18.77 -22.90
CA TYR A 47 3.72 19.04 -24.16
C TYR A 47 5.22 18.76 -24.10
N ASP A 48 5.79 18.58 -22.90
CA ASP A 48 7.17 18.16 -22.68
C ASP A 48 7.27 17.26 -21.45
N LEU A 49 7.01 15.97 -21.66
CA LEU A 49 7.00 14.94 -20.61
C LEU A 49 8.37 14.73 -19.94
N ALA A 50 9.45 15.23 -20.53
CA ALA A 50 10.81 15.13 -19.98
C ALA A 50 11.18 16.33 -19.10
N GLY A 51 10.36 17.39 -19.07
CA GLY A 51 10.65 18.59 -18.28
C GLY A 51 11.83 19.41 -18.79
N THR A 52 12.08 19.41 -20.11
CA THR A 52 13.18 20.19 -20.70
C THR A 52 12.78 21.63 -21.04
N SER A 53 11.48 21.90 -21.09
CA SER A 53 10.89 23.19 -21.41
C SER A 53 9.42 23.27 -20.99
N LEU A 54 8.90 24.47 -20.76
CA LEU A 54 7.49 24.74 -20.56
C LEU A 54 6.90 25.30 -21.86
N ASN A 55 6.17 24.48 -22.61
CA ASN A 55 5.64 24.83 -23.93
C ASN A 55 6.73 25.35 -24.91
N GLY A 56 7.93 24.76 -24.82
CA GLY A 56 9.09 25.13 -25.65
C GLY A 56 9.93 26.30 -25.12
N ASP A 57 9.55 26.92 -24.00
CA ASP A 57 10.41 27.87 -23.29
C ASP A 57 11.33 27.13 -22.32
N SER A 58 12.63 27.40 -22.41
CA SER A 58 13.66 26.83 -21.54
C SER A 58 14.56 27.93 -20.98
N THR A 59 14.05 29.16 -20.88
CA THR A 59 14.80 30.28 -20.33
C THR A 59 14.95 30.10 -18.82
N GLY A 60 16.15 30.33 -18.28
CA GLY A 60 16.48 30.00 -16.87
C GLY A 60 17.24 28.69 -16.73
N CYS A 61 16.86 27.69 -17.53
CA CYS A 61 17.44 26.36 -17.45
C CYS A 61 18.99 26.39 -17.49
N PRO A 62 19.67 25.61 -16.63
CA PRO A 62 21.11 25.45 -16.65
C PRO A 62 21.64 25.03 -18.02
N ALA A 63 22.95 25.16 -18.22
CA ALA A 63 23.60 24.73 -19.46
C ALA A 63 23.41 23.23 -19.78
N THR A 64 23.08 22.42 -18.77
CA THR A 64 22.75 21.00 -18.90
C THR A 64 21.30 20.75 -19.33
N GLY A 65 20.46 21.78 -19.37
CA GLY A 65 19.01 21.72 -19.56
C GLY A 65 18.26 21.54 -18.24
N CYS A 66 16.98 21.92 -18.24
CA CYS A 66 16.04 21.53 -17.20
C CYS A 66 15.73 20.03 -17.31
N ILE A 67 15.34 19.44 -16.19
CA ILE A 67 15.12 17.99 -16.04
C ILE A 67 13.76 17.66 -15.42
N GLY A 68 12.89 18.65 -15.24
CA GLY A 68 11.68 18.48 -14.47
C GLY A 68 10.95 19.79 -14.19
N TYR A 69 10.04 19.70 -13.23
CA TYR A 69 9.17 20.79 -12.81
C TYR A 69 9.13 20.85 -11.30
N GLU A 70 8.88 22.03 -10.74
CA GLU A 70 8.61 22.19 -9.32
C GLU A 70 7.43 23.11 -9.05
N LEU A 71 6.72 22.89 -7.93
CA LEU A 71 5.67 23.80 -7.50
C LEU A 71 6.28 25.00 -6.74
N VAL A 72 5.78 26.19 -7.06
CA VAL A 72 6.07 27.42 -6.30
C VAL A 72 4.83 28.07 -5.69
N ALA A 73 3.67 27.41 -5.81
CA ALA A 73 2.42 27.80 -5.23
C ALA A 73 1.51 26.59 -5.00
N ASP A 74 0.57 26.72 -4.05
CA ASP A 74 -0.56 25.81 -3.96
C ASP A 74 -1.43 25.92 -5.22
N LEU A 75 -1.86 24.78 -5.74
CA LEU A 75 -2.75 24.67 -6.90
C LEU A 75 -4.11 24.14 -6.44
N ASP A 76 -5.19 24.75 -6.92
CA ASP A 76 -6.55 24.37 -6.55
C ASP A 76 -7.44 24.24 -7.80
N PHE A 77 -7.98 23.04 -8.02
CA PHE A 77 -8.89 22.72 -9.12
C PHE A 77 -10.31 23.29 -8.94
N ASP A 78 -10.70 23.75 -7.73
CA ASP A 78 -11.85 24.63 -7.53
C ASP A 78 -11.47 26.09 -7.86
N THR A 79 -11.27 26.34 -9.16
CA THR A 79 -10.82 27.63 -9.68
C THR A 79 -11.80 28.78 -9.47
N ASN A 80 -13.07 28.49 -9.18
CA ASN A 80 -14.08 29.50 -8.88
C ASN A 80 -14.32 29.71 -7.37
N GLY A 81 -13.77 28.84 -6.51
CA GLY A 81 -13.74 28.97 -5.06
C GLY A 81 -15.10 28.74 -4.39
N ASN A 82 -15.97 27.93 -4.98
CA ASN A 82 -17.32 27.65 -4.45
C ASN A 82 -17.36 26.44 -3.49
N GLY A 83 -16.23 25.75 -3.31
CA GLY A 83 -16.05 24.58 -2.46
C GLY A 83 -16.21 23.24 -3.18
N VAL A 84 -16.41 23.21 -4.50
CA VAL A 84 -16.57 22.00 -5.31
C VAL A 84 -15.92 22.16 -6.69
N ALA A 85 -15.19 21.15 -7.16
CA ALA A 85 -14.77 21.11 -8.57
C ALA A 85 -15.96 20.73 -9.45
N ASP A 86 -16.46 21.68 -10.26
CA ASP A 86 -17.67 21.51 -11.07
C ASP A 86 -17.61 22.21 -12.45
N ALA A 87 -18.75 22.32 -13.13
CA ALA A 87 -18.85 22.93 -14.47
C ALA A 87 -18.40 24.39 -14.57
N GLY A 88 -18.25 25.09 -13.45
CA GLY A 88 -17.67 26.42 -13.36
C GLY A 88 -16.15 26.45 -13.43
N ASP A 89 -15.48 25.30 -13.28
CA ASP A 89 -14.03 25.23 -13.12
C ASP A 89 -13.26 24.98 -14.41
N LEU A 90 -12.03 25.47 -14.40
CA LEU A 90 -11.04 25.07 -15.38
C LEU A 90 -10.76 23.58 -15.22
N PHE A 91 -10.52 22.89 -16.33
CA PHE A 91 -10.22 21.45 -16.36
C PHE A 91 -11.35 20.50 -15.93
N TRP A 92 -12.59 20.98 -15.75
CA TRP A 92 -13.76 20.12 -15.54
C TRP A 92 -14.07 19.19 -16.73
N ASN A 93 -13.69 19.59 -17.94
CA ASN A 93 -13.79 18.78 -19.19
C ASN A 93 -15.16 18.11 -19.39
N ASN A 94 -16.25 18.88 -19.22
CA ASN A 94 -17.63 18.41 -19.33
C ASN A 94 -17.99 17.24 -18.40
N GLY A 95 -17.35 17.15 -17.23
CA GLY A 95 -17.60 16.11 -16.25
C GLY A 95 -16.57 14.99 -16.23
N GLU A 96 -15.63 14.96 -17.19
CA GLU A 96 -14.53 13.98 -17.17
C GLU A 96 -13.36 14.40 -16.25
N GLY A 97 -13.30 15.68 -15.88
CA GLY A 97 -12.20 16.21 -15.07
C GLY A 97 -10.86 16.22 -15.82
N TRP A 98 -9.77 16.28 -15.05
CA TRP A 98 -8.42 16.38 -15.57
C TRP A 98 -8.10 15.27 -16.60
N GLU A 99 -7.40 15.66 -17.68
CA GLU A 99 -6.86 14.72 -18.64
C GLU A 99 -5.46 14.28 -18.15
N PRO A 100 -5.26 13.00 -17.79
CA PRO A 100 -3.98 12.51 -17.28
C PRO A 100 -2.79 12.93 -18.17
N VAL A 101 -1.68 13.32 -17.55
CA VAL A 101 -0.45 13.67 -18.27
C VAL A 101 0.29 12.40 -18.69
N GLY A 102 0.57 12.25 -19.98
CA GLY A 102 1.18 11.05 -20.56
C GLY A 102 0.18 10.19 -21.35
N ASP A 103 0.66 9.09 -21.91
CA ASP A 103 -0.14 8.19 -22.76
C ASP A 103 -0.94 7.16 -21.94
N THR A 104 -2.25 7.09 -22.20
CA THR A 104 -3.20 6.14 -21.59
C THR A 104 -3.51 4.93 -22.48
N VAL A 105 -3.07 4.92 -23.75
CA VAL A 105 -3.53 3.97 -24.79
C VAL A 105 -2.48 2.91 -25.13
N ASN A 106 -1.19 3.24 -25.05
CA ASN A 106 -0.12 2.37 -25.56
C ASN A 106 0.51 1.42 -24.52
N TRP A 107 -0.04 1.33 -23.31
CA TRP A 107 0.50 0.40 -22.33
C TRP A 107 -0.02 -1.02 -22.54
N ALA A 108 0.80 -1.85 -23.20
CA ALA A 108 0.68 -3.28 -23.03
C ALA A 108 1.09 -3.61 -21.58
N TYR A 109 0.18 -4.25 -20.84
CA TYR A 109 0.27 -4.73 -19.46
C TYR A 109 1.54 -5.54 -19.08
N ALA A 110 2.49 -5.69 -20.00
CA ALA A 110 3.62 -6.60 -20.01
C ALA A 110 4.92 -6.03 -20.63
N GLN A 111 5.04 -4.72 -20.88
CA GLN A 111 6.28 -4.15 -21.44
C GLN A 111 7.06 -3.32 -20.42
N SER A 112 8.39 -3.43 -20.47
CA SER A 112 9.35 -2.77 -19.57
C SER A 112 9.78 -1.36 -19.99
N LYS A 113 9.15 -0.78 -21.04
CA LYS A 113 9.48 0.56 -21.54
C LYS A 113 8.23 1.28 -22.00
N VAL A 114 7.81 2.29 -21.24
CA VAL A 114 6.62 3.11 -21.55
C VAL A 114 7.01 4.13 -22.63
N ASN A 115 6.44 4.04 -23.83
CA ASN A 115 6.45 5.18 -24.75
C ASN A 115 5.34 6.16 -24.32
N GLY A 116 5.70 7.41 -24.08
CA GLY A 116 4.74 8.45 -23.67
C GLY A 116 4.48 8.53 -22.16
N ALA A 117 5.32 7.92 -21.31
CA ALA A 117 5.33 8.24 -19.88
C ALA A 117 5.92 9.62 -19.63
N PHE A 118 5.53 10.21 -18.51
CA PHE A 118 6.23 11.33 -17.89
C PHE A 118 7.58 10.84 -17.32
N THR A 119 8.65 11.52 -17.70
CA THR A 119 10.04 11.18 -17.32
C THR A 119 10.79 12.34 -16.68
N GLY A 120 10.17 13.51 -16.58
CA GLY A 120 10.72 14.63 -15.83
C GLY A 120 10.64 14.37 -14.32
N ASN A 121 11.54 14.98 -13.56
CA ASN A 121 11.39 15.05 -12.12
C ASN A 121 10.24 16.00 -11.75
N PHE A 122 9.60 15.77 -10.61
CA PHE A 122 8.57 16.65 -10.08
C PHE A 122 8.76 16.84 -8.57
N ASP A 123 9.08 18.07 -8.16
CA ASP A 123 9.18 18.45 -6.76
C ASP A 123 7.96 19.30 -6.36
N GLY A 124 7.19 18.83 -5.38
CA GLY A 124 6.07 19.60 -4.84
C GLY A 124 6.51 20.75 -3.93
N ASN A 125 7.77 20.79 -3.49
CA ASN A 125 8.38 21.81 -2.61
C ASN A 125 7.53 22.10 -1.34
N GLY A 126 6.74 21.11 -0.90
CA GLY A 126 5.81 21.22 0.22
C GLY A 126 4.49 21.95 -0.07
N TYR A 127 4.29 22.45 -1.30
CA TYR A 127 3.00 22.96 -1.78
C TYR A 127 2.01 21.82 -2.05
N SER A 128 0.75 22.21 -2.20
CA SER A 128 -0.34 21.28 -2.37
C SER A 128 -1.08 21.42 -3.69
N ILE A 129 -1.62 20.30 -4.15
CA ILE A 129 -2.61 20.21 -5.21
C ILE A 129 -3.94 19.81 -4.56
N ALA A 130 -4.95 20.67 -4.62
CA ALA A 130 -6.25 20.46 -4.01
C ALA A 130 -7.34 20.22 -5.07
N ASN A 131 -8.37 19.46 -4.68
CA ASN A 131 -9.62 19.29 -5.42
C ASN A 131 -9.46 18.66 -6.82
N LEU A 132 -8.38 17.91 -7.06
CA LEU A 132 -8.18 17.18 -8.31
C LEU A 132 -9.36 16.24 -8.56
N TYR A 133 -10.07 16.44 -9.67
CA TYR A 133 -11.20 15.61 -10.07
C TYR A 133 -10.91 14.93 -11.41
N ILE A 134 -11.10 13.61 -11.49
CA ILE A 134 -11.01 12.81 -12.71
C ILE A 134 -12.14 11.77 -12.70
N ASP A 135 -13.05 11.81 -13.67
CA ASP A 135 -14.11 10.80 -13.83
C ASP A 135 -14.07 10.16 -15.22
N ARG A 136 -13.24 9.12 -15.33
CA ARG A 136 -12.98 8.37 -16.57
C ARG A 136 -13.13 6.86 -16.34
N PRO A 137 -14.31 6.37 -15.89
CA PRO A 137 -14.48 5.01 -15.36
C PRO A 137 -14.26 3.89 -16.38
N ASN A 138 -14.17 4.21 -17.67
CA ASN A 138 -13.95 3.25 -18.75
C ASN A 138 -12.54 3.36 -19.36
N GLU A 139 -11.67 4.21 -18.81
CA GLU A 139 -10.32 4.45 -19.30
C GLU A 139 -9.28 3.88 -18.32
N ASN A 140 -8.13 3.47 -18.84
CA ASN A 140 -7.05 2.90 -18.04
C ASN A 140 -5.96 3.94 -17.77
N TRP A 141 -5.11 3.69 -16.77
CA TRP A 141 -3.97 4.52 -16.42
C TRP A 141 -4.43 5.93 -16.02
N ILE A 142 -5.23 5.99 -14.97
CA ILE A 142 -5.88 7.21 -14.51
C ILE A 142 -5.18 7.74 -13.27
N GLY A 143 -4.79 9.01 -13.32
CA GLY A 143 -4.21 9.81 -12.25
C GLY A 143 -3.77 11.18 -12.74
N LEU A 144 -3.10 11.98 -11.91
CA LEU A 144 -2.48 13.24 -12.33
C LEU A 144 -1.56 12.99 -13.54
N TRP A 145 -0.73 11.96 -13.44
CA TRP A 145 -0.02 11.34 -14.56
C TRP A 145 -0.68 10.02 -14.95
N ALA A 146 -0.79 9.74 -16.24
CA ALA A 146 -1.19 8.42 -16.71
C ALA A 146 -0.16 7.37 -16.28
N ASN A 147 1.11 7.62 -16.64
CA ASN A 147 2.25 6.76 -16.34
C ASN A 147 3.51 7.60 -16.15
N THR A 148 4.37 7.17 -15.23
CA THR A 148 5.69 7.77 -14.97
C THR A 148 6.79 6.72 -15.13
N ASN A 149 8.00 7.15 -15.51
CA ASN A 149 9.11 6.23 -15.75
C ASN A 149 10.48 6.86 -15.47
N GLY A 150 11.27 6.23 -14.60
CA GLY A 150 12.70 6.55 -14.44
C GLY A 150 12.97 7.95 -13.87
N ASN A 151 12.05 8.46 -13.06
CA ASN A 151 12.04 9.83 -12.58
C ASN A 151 11.85 9.91 -11.05
N ILE A 152 11.96 11.11 -10.50
CA ILE A 152 11.72 11.41 -9.08
C ILE A 152 10.41 12.19 -8.96
N LEU A 153 9.53 11.76 -8.06
CA LEU A 153 8.30 12.45 -7.67
C LEU A 153 8.35 12.66 -6.15
N GLU A 154 8.50 13.90 -5.70
CA GLU A 154 8.73 14.17 -4.28
C GLU A 154 8.01 15.39 -3.70
N ASN A 155 7.97 15.44 -2.36
CA ASN A 155 7.48 16.56 -1.54
C ASN A 155 6.09 17.08 -1.91
N LEU A 156 5.20 16.20 -2.36
CA LEU A 156 3.88 16.56 -2.84
C LEU A 156 2.79 16.31 -1.79
N ILE A 157 1.89 17.28 -1.62
CA ILE A 157 0.68 17.13 -0.82
C ILE A 157 -0.54 17.19 -1.74
N ILE A 158 -1.38 16.16 -1.74
CA ILE A 158 -2.63 16.14 -2.52
C ILE A 158 -3.82 16.06 -1.56
N ARG A 159 -4.79 16.96 -1.73
CA ARG A 159 -5.95 17.07 -0.83
C ARG A 159 -7.25 16.95 -1.59
N ASN A 160 -8.21 16.24 -1.00
CA ASN A 160 -9.58 16.16 -1.50
C ASN A 160 -9.65 15.77 -2.99
N ALA A 161 -8.82 14.82 -3.42
CA ALA A 161 -8.84 14.33 -4.78
C ALA A 161 -9.91 13.25 -4.95
N GLU A 162 -10.61 13.29 -6.07
CA GLU A 162 -11.60 12.28 -6.48
C GLU A 162 -11.21 11.72 -7.85
N VAL A 163 -10.89 10.42 -7.89
CA VAL A 163 -10.44 9.75 -9.12
C VAL A 163 -11.27 8.50 -9.40
N SER A 164 -11.80 8.40 -10.60
CA SER A 164 -12.57 7.27 -11.11
C SER A 164 -11.96 6.80 -12.44
N GLY A 165 -11.53 5.54 -12.48
CA GLY A 165 -10.85 4.91 -13.63
C GLY A 165 -11.20 3.42 -13.79
N ALA A 166 -10.78 2.79 -14.88
CA ALA A 166 -10.99 1.35 -15.10
C ALA A 166 -9.84 0.51 -14.51
N ASN A 167 -8.77 0.26 -15.27
CA ASN A 167 -7.59 -0.46 -14.79
C ASN A 167 -6.45 0.51 -14.50
N ALA A 168 -5.74 0.30 -13.39
CA ALA A 168 -4.64 1.13 -12.93
C ALA A 168 -5.09 2.58 -12.66
N ALA A 169 -5.76 2.77 -11.51
CA ALA A 169 -6.25 4.07 -11.06
C ALA A 169 -5.59 4.46 -9.72
N GLY A 170 -5.05 5.67 -9.67
CA GLY A 170 -4.55 6.30 -8.45
C GLY A 170 -4.38 7.80 -8.61
N ILE A 171 -4.24 8.53 -7.51
CA ILE A 171 -4.25 10.00 -7.52
C ILE A 171 -2.97 10.56 -8.11
N LEU A 172 -1.82 10.06 -7.65
CA LEU A 172 -0.52 10.49 -8.18
C LEU A 172 -0.39 10.01 -9.63
N SER A 173 -0.58 8.71 -9.86
CA SER A 173 -0.53 8.17 -11.21
C SER A 173 -1.35 6.89 -11.37
N GLY A 174 -1.72 6.56 -12.61
CA GLY A 174 -2.16 5.21 -12.92
C GLY A 174 -1.04 4.17 -12.72
N GLY A 175 0.17 4.49 -13.20
CA GLY A 175 1.33 3.61 -13.15
C GLY A 175 2.64 4.33 -12.84
N VAL A 176 3.46 3.75 -11.97
CA VAL A 176 4.84 4.21 -11.70
C VAL A 176 5.84 3.11 -12.04
N HIS A 177 6.88 3.44 -12.79
CA HIS A 177 7.83 2.45 -13.35
C HIS A 177 9.27 2.89 -13.10
N SER A 178 10.03 2.14 -12.30
CA SER A 178 11.41 2.53 -11.96
C SER A 178 11.51 3.98 -11.47
N THR A 179 10.47 4.44 -10.77
CA THR A 179 10.30 5.80 -10.27
C THR A 179 10.63 5.81 -8.79
N GLU A 180 11.26 6.89 -8.32
CA GLU A 180 11.39 7.20 -6.90
C GLU A 180 10.22 8.09 -6.48
N VAL A 181 9.38 7.61 -5.57
CA VAL A 181 8.29 8.38 -4.96
C VAL A 181 8.64 8.62 -3.50
N SER A 182 8.82 9.88 -3.10
CA SER A 182 9.25 10.21 -1.74
C SER A 182 8.44 11.36 -1.13
N HIS A 183 8.17 11.30 0.18
CA HIS A 183 7.55 12.41 0.92
C HIS A 183 6.18 12.87 0.37
N VAL A 184 5.38 11.92 -0.13
CA VAL A 184 4.04 12.19 -0.67
C VAL A 184 2.97 12.01 0.42
N ARG A 185 2.06 12.98 0.52
CA ARG A 185 0.90 12.91 1.42
C ARG A 185 -0.40 13.07 0.64
N ILE A 186 -1.33 12.13 0.81
CA ILE A 186 -2.68 12.19 0.25
C ILE A 186 -3.67 12.27 1.41
N GLU A 187 -4.52 13.30 1.39
CA GLU A 187 -5.44 13.61 2.49
C GLU A 187 -6.89 13.61 1.99
N SER A 188 -7.78 12.98 2.77
CA SER A 188 -9.23 13.01 2.59
C SER A 188 -9.68 12.76 1.13
N SER A 189 -9.10 11.76 0.47
CA SER A 189 -9.31 11.52 -0.97
C SER A 189 -10.05 10.22 -1.27
N PHE A 190 -10.57 10.10 -2.49
CA PHE A 190 -11.33 8.95 -2.95
C PHE A 190 -10.80 8.44 -4.30
N VAL A 191 -10.60 7.13 -4.40
CA VAL A 191 -10.31 6.48 -5.69
C VAL A 191 -11.26 5.32 -5.92
N SER A 192 -11.82 5.22 -7.11
CA SER A 192 -12.58 4.06 -7.56
C SER A 192 -12.07 3.50 -8.89
N GLY A 193 -12.20 2.19 -9.05
CA GLY A 193 -12.03 1.57 -10.35
C GLY A 193 -12.31 0.08 -10.43
N GLU A 194 -11.97 -0.52 -11.57
CA GLU A 194 -12.17 -1.95 -11.78
C GLU A 194 -11.01 -2.76 -11.21
N LYS A 195 -9.77 -2.46 -11.60
CA LYS A 195 -8.61 -3.32 -11.30
C LYS A 195 -7.37 -2.50 -10.98
N GLU A 196 -6.53 -2.96 -10.05
CA GLU A 196 -5.29 -2.26 -9.67
C GLU A 196 -5.60 -0.82 -9.23
N VAL A 197 -6.24 -0.70 -8.07
CA VAL A 197 -6.74 0.59 -7.57
C VAL A 197 -6.04 0.91 -6.24
N GLY A 198 -5.46 2.09 -6.11
CA GLY A 198 -4.84 2.58 -4.87
C GLY A 198 -4.85 4.10 -4.78
N LEU A 199 -4.81 4.67 -3.57
CA LEU A 199 -4.80 6.14 -3.45
C LEU A 199 -3.55 6.74 -4.10
N LEU A 200 -2.37 6.16 -3.86
CA LEU A 200 -1.13 6.68 -4.45
C LEU A 200 -1.08 6.36 -5.94
N THR A 201 -1.06 5.08 -6.28
CA THR A 201 -0.99 4.62 -7.67
C THR A 201 -1.77 3.32 -7.86
N GLY A 202 -2.29 3.11 -9.07
CA GLY A 202 -2.89 1.83 -9.41
C GLY A 202 -1.86 0.70 -9.42
N ARG A 203 -0.68 0.96 -10.01
CA ARG A 203 0.39 -0.02 -10.17
C ARG A 203 1.77 0.60 -9.98
N ALA A 204 2.67 -0.15 -9.34
CA ALA A 204 4.10 0.15 -9.30
C ALA A 204 4.92 -1.03 -9.84
N ILE A 205 5.88 -0.73 -10.72
CA ILE A 205 6.79 -1.73 -11.31
C ILE A 205 8.24 -1.31 -11.09
N GLY A 206 9.04 -2.19 -10.49
CA GLY A 206 10.49 -2.06 -10.40
C GLY A 206 11.19 -2.98 -11.39
N ASP A 207 11.20 -2.65 -12.69
CA ASP A 207 12.07 -3.36 -13.64
C ASP A 207 13.54 -3.02 -13.37
N GLU A 208 13.78 -1.78 -12.98
CA GLU A 208 15.01 -1.29 -12.34
C GLU A 208 14.72 -0.94 -10.87
N GLU A 209 15.70 -0.34 -10.17
CA GLU A 209 15.49 0.10 -8.78
C GLU A 209 14.37 1.15 -8.71
N SER A 210 13.41 0.93 -7.82
CA SER A 210 12.28 1.80 -7.56
C SER A 210 12.02 1.83 -6.06
N PHE A 211 11.84 3.04 -5.54
CA PHE A 211 11.68 3.30 -4.12
C PHE A 211 10.40 4.08 -3.89
N ILE A 212 9.57 3.63 -2.96
CA ILE A 212 8.38 4.34 -2.51
C ILE A 212 8.51 4.55 -1.01
N THR A 213 8.85 5.77 -0.61
CA THR A 213 9.28 6.06 0.76
C THR A 213 8.58 7.27 1.36
N ASN A 214 8.37 7.27 2.68
CA ASN A 214 7.78 8.38 3.41
C ASN A 214 6.40 8.79 2.84
N VAL A 215 5.53 7.81 2.64
CA VAL A 215 4.19 8.01 2.08
C VAL A 215 3.15 7.96 3.19
N THR A 216 2.25 8.93 3.21
CA THR A 216 1.05 8.90 4.08
C THR A 216 -0.20 9.05 3.23
N VAL A 217 -1.16 8.15 3.38
CA VAL A 217 -2.43 8.21 2.64
C VAL A 217 -3.63 8.08 3.58
N GLU A 218 -4.61 8.94 3.38
CA GLU A 218 -5.91 8.95 4.06
C GLU A 218 -7.03 9.05 3.03
N GLY A 219 -8.05 8.21 3.18
CA GLY A 219 -9.20 8.27 2.28
C GLY A 219 -9.97 6.98 2.15
N GLN A 220 -10.53 6.79 0.95
CA GLN A 220 -11.37 5.65 0.62
C GLN A 220 -11.01 5.09 -0.76
N VAL A 221 -10.97 3.76 -0.86
CA VAL A 221 -10.72 3.07 -2.13
C VAL A 221 -11.79 2.01 -2.40
N TYR A 222 -12.36 2.06 -3.59
CA TYR A 222 -13.28 1.05 -4.10
C TYR A 222 -12.73 0.42 -5.38
N GLY A 223 -12.44 -0.88 -5.36
CA GLY A 223 -12.03 -1.62 -6.56
C GLY A 223 -12.90 -2.83 -6.80
N THR A 224 -12.95 -3.38 -8.01
CA THR A 224 -13.53 -4.72 -8.22
C THR A 224 -12.48 -5.83 -8.02
N HIS A 225 -11.22 -5.57 -8.37
CA HIS A 225 -10.10 -6.49 -8.29
C HIS A 225 -8.82 -5.75 -7.85
N TYR A 226 -8.01 -6.38 -6.99
CA TYR A 226 -6.70 -5.87 -6.57
C TYR A 226 -6.76 -4.41 -6.09
N ALA A 227 -7.64 -4.14 -5.12
CA ALA A 227 -7.81 -2.81 -4.55
C ALA A 227 -7.00 -2.68 -3.26
N ALA A 228 -6.43 -1.51 -3.03
CA ALA A 228 -5.60 -1.26 -1.87
C ALA A 228 -5.65 0.16 -1.36
N GLY A 229 -5.21 0.39 -0.13
CA GLY A 229 -5.14 1.75 0.41
C GLY A 229 -4.08 2.58 -0.29
N VAL A 230 -2.88 2.02 -0.48
CA VAL A 230 -1.75 2.73 -1.11
C VAL A 230 -1.63 2.38 -2.59
N ILE A 231 -1.39 1.10 -2.94
CA ILE A 231 -1.05 0.67 -4.30
C ILE A 231 -1.76 -0.61 -4.70
N GLY A 232 -2.54 -0.59 -5.77
CA GLY A 232 -3.31 -1.76 -6.22
C GLY A 232 -2.46 -3.01 -6.49
N TRP A 233 -1.40 -2.86 -7.29
CA TRP A 233 -0.46 -3.93 -7.65
C TRP A 233 1.01 -3.50 -7.57
N LEU A 234 1.83 -4.31 -6.90
CA LEU A 234 3.27 -4.15 -6.84
C LEU A 234 3.99 -5.29 -7.59
N GLU A 235 4.80 -4.95 -8.59
CA GLU A 235 5.64 -5.91 -9.33
C GLU A 235 7.11 -5.51 -9.27
N GLY A 236 7.90 -6.26 -8.50
CA GLY A 236 9.34 -6.16 -8.47
C GLY A 236 10.01 -7.48 -8.86
N ASN A 237 11.33 -7.43 -8.97
CA ASN A 237 12.20 -8.55 -9.22
C ASN A 237 12.96 -8.91 -7.93
N ALA A 238 12.87 -10.17 -7.52
CA ALA A 238 13.62 -10.71 -6.39
C ALA A 238 14.72 -11.66 -6.89
N VAL A 239 15.98 -11.27 -6.75
CA VAL A 239 17.14 -12.07 -7.15
C VAL A 239 18.18 -12.09 -6.04
N GLY A 240 18.47 -13.26 -5.49
CA GLY A 240 19.53 -13.43 -4.49
C GLY A 240 19.33 -12.63 -3.19
N GLY A 241 18.08 -12.27 -2.85
CA GLY A 241 17.76 -11.44 -1.67
C GLY A 241 17.75 -9.93 -1.95
N SER A 242 18.07 -9.50 -3.17
CA SER A 242 17.87 -8.13 -3.62
C SER A 242 16.47 -7.96 -4.21
N TYR A 243 15.88 -6.79 -3.97
CA TYR A 243 14.55 -6.40 -4.40
C TYR A 243 14.63 -5.11 -5.18
N SER A 244 14.14 -5.12 -6.42
CA SER A 244 14.12 -3.91 -7.26
C SER A 244 13.03 -2.93 -6.86
N LEU A 245 11.95 -3.38 -6.22
CA LEU A 245 10.90 -2.52 -5.70
C LEU A 245 10.88 -2.56 -4.17
N GLN A 246 11.10 -1.40 -3.55
CA GLN A 246 11.20 -1.24 -2.10
C GLN A 246 10.22 -0.19 -1.60
N LEU A 247 9.48 -0.54 -0.54
CA LEU A 247 8.54 0.35 0.13
C LEU A 247 8.99 0.57 1.56
N SER A 248 9.08 1.80 2.02
CA SER A 248 9.41 2.06 3.43
C SER A 248 8.77 3.29 4.03
N ASN A 249 8.55 3.28 5.34
CA ASN A 249 7.96 4.41 6.08
C ASN A 249 6.59 4.80 5.51
N VAL A 250 5.68 3.84 5.46
CA VAL A 250 4.34 4.03 4.88
C VAL A 250 3.28 4.03 5.98
N ILE A 251 2.45 5.07 6.00
CA ILE A 251 1.30 5.20 6.89
C ILE A 251 0.02 5.14 6.03
N SER A 252 -0.89 4.23 6.37
CA SER A 252 -2.16 4.06 5.66
C SER A 252 -3.33 4.11 6.62
N ASP A 253 -4.18 5.13 6.45
CA ASP A 253 -5.40 5.42 7.19
C ASP A 253 -6.60 5.37 6.21
N VAL A 254 -6.85 4.21 5.58
CA VAL A 254 -7.76 4.09 4.42
C VAL A 254 -8.84 3.04 4.64
N SER A 255 -10.09 3.34 4.27
CA SER A 255 -11.13 2.31 4.08
C SER A 255 -11.05 1.74 2.67
N VAL A 256 -10.87 0.42 2.55
CA VAL A 256 -10.69 -0.24 1.25
C VAL A 256 -11.72 -1.35 1.10
N SER A 257 -12.36 -1.43 -0.07
CA SER A 257 -13.25 -2.55 -0.41
C SER A 257 -12.97 -3.08 -1.82
N SER A 258 -13.03 -4.42 -1.97
CA SER A 258 -12.98 -5.07 -3.28
C SER A 258 -13.75 -6.38 -3.38
N ASN A 259 -13.95 -6.88 -4.60
CA ASN A 259 -14.56 -8.20 -4.85
C ASN A 259 -13.53 -9.32 -5.03
N ASP A 260 -12.23 -9.08 -4.78
CA ASP A 260 -11.18 -10.09 -4.98
C ASP A 260 -10.07 -9.97 -3.93
N SER A 261 -8.88 -9.46 -4.30
CA SER A 261 -7.74 -9.28 -3.39
C SER A 261 -7.73 -7.86 -2.83
N THR A 262 -7.68 -7.75 -1.51
CA THR A 262 -7.66 -6.46 -0.81
C THR A 262 -6.57 -6.45 0.24
N GLY A 263 -5.82 -5.35 0.33
CA GLY A 263 -4.96 -5.06 1.47
C GLY A 263 -4.68 -3.58 1.60
N CYS A 264 -4.31 -3.11 2.79
CA CYS A 264 -4.21 -1.66 2.96
C CYS A 264 -2.95 -1.03 2.37
N ILE A 265 -1.89 -1.82 2.15
CA ILE A 265 -0.75 -1.43 1.32
C ILE A 265 -0.97 -1.87 -0.12
N SER A 266 -1.26 -3.16 -0.33
CA SER A 266 -1.50 -3.68 -1.68
C SER A 266 -2.46 -4.86 -1.77
N GLY A 267 -3.22 -4.95 -2.85
CA GLY A 267 -4.03 -6.13 -3.16
C GLY A 267 -3.13 -7.30 -3.54
N VAL A 268 -2.11 -7.05 -4.37
CA VAL A 268 -1.14 -8.05 -4.79
C VAL A 268 0.26 -7.44 -4.82
N ALA A 269 1.22 -8.14 -4.20
CA ALA A 269 2.62 -7.77 -4.25
C ALA A 269 3.50 -8.96 -4.62
N ARG A 270 4.41 -8.75 -5.57
CA ARG A 270 5.36 -9.76 -6.04
C ARG A 270 6.78 -9.20 -6.09
N GLY A 271 7.74 -9.91 -5.51
CA GLY A 271 9.15 -9.55 -5.60
C GLY A 271 9.48 -8.20 -4.96
N VAL A 272 8.85 -7.90 -3.82
CA VAL A 272 9.01 -6.62 -3.11
C VAL A 272 9.69 -6.78 -1.74
N ALA A 273 10.41 -5.74 -1.32
CA ALA A 273 10.74 -5.54 0.08
C ALA A 273 9.87 -4.41 0.65
N ALA A 274 9.27 -4.61 1.84
CA ALA A 274 8.53 -3.55 2.51
C ALA A 274 8.91 -3.46 4.00
N SER A 275 9.14 -2.25 4.51
CA SER A 275 9.50 -2.05 5.92
C SER A 275 8.89 -0.80 6.54
N ASN A 276 8.79 -0.78 7.88
CA ASN A 276 8.26 0.33 8.65
C ASN A 276 6.87 0.76 8.16
N LEU A 277 5.90 -0.14 8.33
CA LEU A 277 4.53 0.00 7.87
C LEU A 277 3.60 0.24 9.06
N ILE A 278 2.90 1.37 9.07
CA ILE A 278 1.88 1.69 10.08
C ILE A 278 0.51 1.69 9.43
N ILE A 279 -0.29 0.68 9.77
CA ILE A 279 -1.56 0.41 9.12
C ILE A 279 -2.70 0.61 10.11
N ARG A 280 -3.57 1.58 9.83
CA ARG A 280 -4.68 2.01 10.70
C ARG A 280 -6.01 1.97 9.96
N CYS A 281 -6.15 1.04 9.04
CA CYS A 281 -7.25 0.99 8.11
C CYS A 281 -8.55 0.55 8.80
N PRO A 282 -9.55 1.44 8.92
CA PRO A 282 -10.73 1.17 9.73
C PRO A 282 -11.63 0.10 9.14
N SER A 283 -11.53 -0.15 7.82
CA SER A 283 -12.16 -1.30 7.15
C SER A 283 -11.33 -1.76 5.95
N VAL A 284 -11.07 -3.06 5.86
CA VAL A 284 -10.45 -3.75 4.72
C VAL A 284 -11.36 -4.91 4.31
N GLU A 285 -12.17 -4.67 3.29
CA GLU A 285 -13.19 -5.60 2.81
C GLU A 285 -12.79 -6.29 1.50
N GLY A 286 -12.94 -7.60 1.41
CA GLY A 286 -12.58 -8.36 0.22
C GLY A 286 -13.27 -9.71 0.10
N ARG A 287 -13.09 -10.39 -1.04
CA ARG A 287 -13.69 -11.71 -1.25
C ARG A 287 -12.69 -12.85 -1.16
N ASN A 288 -11.61 -12.81 -1.93
CA ASN A 288 -10.76 -13.98 -2.12
C ASN A 288 -9.52 -13.95 -1.23
N TYR A 289 -8.69 -12.92 -1.34
CA TYR A 289 -7.43 -12.81 -0.60
C TYR A 289 -7.41 -11.48 0.13
N VAL A 290 -7.67 -11.51 1.44
CA VAL A 290 -7.88 -10.30 2.22
C VAL A 290 -6.87 -10.29 3.36
N GLY A 291 -6.00 -9.29 3.37
CA GLY A 291 -5.05 -9.07 4.46
C GLY A 291 -5.11 -7.65 4.94
N GLY A 292 -4.88 -7.40 6.23
CA GLY A 292 -4.83 -6.03 6.74
C GLY A 292 -3.75 -5.18 6.05
N VAL A 293 -2.66 -5.79 5.61
CA VAL A 293 -1.56 -5.11 4.89
C VAL A 293 -1.52 -5.51 3.41
N PHE A 294 -1.49 -6.81 3.11
CA PHE A 294 -1.42 -7.34 1.75
C PHE A 294 -2.50 -8.39 1.48
N GLY A 295 -3.20 -8.31 0.34
CA GLY A 295 -4.10 -9.40 -0.06
C GLY A 295 -3.31 -10.69 -0.37
N SER A 296 -2.36 -10.60 -1.29
CA SER A 296 -1.42 -11.66 -1.67
C SER A 296 0.02 -11.15 -1.73
N LEU A 297 0.95 -11.89 -1.11
CA LEU A 297 2.39 -11.62 -1.19
C LEU A 297 3.15 -12.80 -1.79
N GLN A 298 3.98 -12.55 -2.80
CA GLN A 298 4.79 -13.57 -3.47
C GLN A 298 6.25 -13.13 -3.59
N TYR A 299 7.21 -14.01 -3.25
CA TYR A 299 8.63 -13.67 -3.32
C TYR A 299 8.99 -12.38 -2.56
N GLY A 300 8.30 -12.06 -1.47
CA GLY A 300 8.43 -10.79 -0.76
C GLY A 300 9.09 -10.93 0.61
N PHE A 301 9.74 -9.86 1.05
CA PHE A 301 10.25 -9.71 2.42
C PHE A 301 9.57 -8.50 3.06
N ILE A 302 8.79 -8.72 4.12
CA ILE A 302 8.15 -7.60 4.82
C ILE A 302 8.54 -7.57 6.30
N SER A 303 8.80 -6.37 6.82
CA SER A 303 9.24 -6.22 8.20
C SER A 303 8.79 -4.93 8.89
N ASP A 304 8.89 -4.88 10.22
CA ASP A 304 8.58 -3.69 11.02
C ASP A 304 7.15 -3.19 10.76
N ILE A 305 6.18 -4.03 11.11
CA ILE A 305 4.78 -3.83 10.78
C ILE A 305 3.98 -3.62 12.06
N PHE A 306 3.26 -2.51 12.12
CA PHE A 306 2.22 -2.30 13.11
C PHE A 306 0.88 -2.18 12.39
N SER A 307 -0.04 -3.12 12.64
CA SER A 307 -1.37 -3.12 12.03
C SER A 307 -2.47 -3.12 13.10
N SER A 308 -3.33 -2.11 13.04
CA SER A 308 -4.62 -2.07 13.73
C SER A 308 -5.80 -2.16 12.74
N ALA A 309 -5.56 -2.72 11.54
CA ALA A 309 -6.57 -2.80 10.49
C ALA A 309 -7.71 -3.76 10.86
N ASN A 310 -8.96 -3.38 10.56
CA ASN A 310 -10.10 -4.28 10.67
C ASN A 310 -10.38 -4.94 9.32
N VAL A 311 -10.32 -6.26 9.28
CA VAL A 311 -10.39 -7.05 8.04
C VAL A 311 -11.67 -7.88 8.02
N ASP A 312 -12.47 -7.76 6.96
CA ASP A 312 -13.61 -8.65 6.70
C ASP A 312 -13.45 -9.28 5.31
N GLY A 313 -13.32 -10.62 5.26
CA GLY A 313 -13.03 -11.32 4.02
C GLY A 313 -13.81 -12.61 3.79
N GLY A 314 -13.96 -12.98 2.52
CA GLY A 314 -14.70 -14.18 2.11
C GLY A 314 -13.93 -15.50 2.28
N ASN A 315 -12.72 -15.63 1.71
CA ASN A 315 -12.03 -16.92 1.52
C ASN A 315 -10.72 -17.06 2.30
N TYR A 316 -9.69 -16.27 2.00
CA TYR A 316 -8.37 -16.36 2.65
C TYR A 316 -8.09 -15.06 3.39
N VAL A 317 -8.26 -15.08 4.70
CA VAL A 317 -8.20 -13.86 5.52
C VAL A 317 -7.03 -13.92 6.51
N GLY A 318 -6.25 -12.85 6.60
CA GLY A 318 -5.21 -12.68 7.61
C GLY A 318 -5.15 -11.27 8.16
N GLY A 319 -4.74 -11.11 9.42
CA GLY A 319 -4.53 -9.77 9.99
C GLY A 319 -3.44 -8.96 9.28
N ILE A 320 -2.45 -9.64 8.68
CA ILE A 320 -1.43 -9.03 7.81
C ILE A 320 -1.65 -9.42 6.36
N ILE A 321 -1.66 -10.73 6.06
CA ILE A 321 -1.67 -11.23 4.70
C ILE A 321 -2.75 -12.29 4.50
N GLY A 322 -3.56 -12.17 3.44
CA GLY A 322 -4.50 -13.23 3.05
C GLY A 322 -3.77 -14.51 2.64
N THR A 323 -2.85 -14.41 1.67
CA THR A 323 -1.97 -15.52 1.24
C THR A 323 -0.53 -15.08 1.03
N MET A 324 0.43 -15.86 1.52
CA MET A 324 1.87 -15.62 1.31
C MET A 324 2.56 -16.83 0.70
N ASN A 325 3.38 -16.60 -0.33
CA ASN A 325 4.11 -17.63 -1.06
C ASN A 325 5.58 -17.24 -1.24
N GLN A 326 6.53 -18.12 -0.88
CA GLN A 326 7.97 -17.84 -1.04
C GLN A 326 8.38 -16.50 -0.42
N SER A 327 7.75 -16.16 0.70
CA SER A 327 7.85 -14.84 1.32
C SER A 327 8.12 -14.97 2.81
N SER A 328 8.55 -13.89 3.43
CA SER A 328 8.77 -13.82 4.87
C SER A 328 8.19 -12.57 5.50
N ILE A 329 7.74 -12.74 6.75
CA ILE A 329 7.34 -11.66 7.66
C ILE A 329 8.31 -11.67 8.84
N ASP A 330 8.79 -10.51 9.23
CA ASP A 330 9.63 -10.34 10.43
C ASP A 330 9.23 -9.09 11.22
N ARG A 331 9.15 -9.16 12.55
CA ARG A 331 8.79 -7.99 13.38
C ARG A 331 7.44 -7.39 13.01
N ALA A 332 6.36 -8.17 13.20
CA ALA A 332 5.00 -7.71 12.95
C ALA A 332 4.08 -7.82 14.17
N PHE A 333 3.29 -6.79 14.42
CA PHE A 333 2.26 -6.75 15.45
C PHE A 333 0.89 -6.46 14.85
N VAL A 334 -0.10 -7.29 15.16
CA VAL A 334 -1.50 -7.11 14.75
C VAL A 334 -2.42 -6.95 15.96
N GLY A 335 -2.99 -5.76 16.11
CA GLY A 335 -4.03 -5.46 17.09
C GLY A 335 -5.46 -5.39 16.53
N GLY A 336 -5.60 -5.27 15.20
CA GLY A 336 -6.90 -5.14 14.52
C GLY A 336 -7.61 -6.48 14.31
N GLU A 337 -8.93 -6.43 14.12
CA GLU A 337 -9.77 -7.63 13.96
C GLU A 337 -9.61 -8.28 12.58
N ALA A 338 -9.70 -9.61 12.52
CA ALA A 338 -9.81 -10.38 11.28
C ALA A 338 -11.04 -11.30 11.29
N VAL A 339 -11.96 -11.08 10.35
CA VAL A 339 -13.24 -11.79 10.25
C VAL A 339 -13.36 -12.49 8.89
N THR A 340 -13.93 -13.70 8.90
CA THR A 340 -14.39 -14.33 7.67
C THR A 340 -15.80 -14.90 7.77
N THR A 341 -16.53 -14.85 6.65
CA THR A 341 -17.91 -15.35 6.54
C THR A 341 -18.00 -16.84 6.18
N GLY A 342 -16.99 -17.44 5.57
CA GLY A 342 -17.04 -18.85 5.18
C GLY A 342 -15.72 -19.49 4.74
N GLY A 343 -14.62 -18.74 4.76
CA GLY A 343 -13.32 -19.19 4.29
C GLY A 343 -12.43 -19.77 5.38
N ILE A 344 -11.21 -19.24 5.47
CA ILE A 344 -10.25 -19.49 6.53
C ILE A 344 -9.72 -18.16 7.03
N VAL A 345 -9.43 -18.08 8.33
CA VAL A 345 -8.88 -16.87 8.96
C VAL A 345 -7.74 -17.20 9.91
N GLY A 346 -6.64 -16.45 9.81
CA GLY A 346 -5.51 -16.49 10.74
C GLY A 346 -5.21 -15.10 11.31
N GLY A 347 -4.78 -15.04 12.57
CA GLY A 347 -4.46 -13.78 13.23
C GLY A 347 -3.36 -12.97 12.53
N LEU A 348 -2.37 -13.62 11.92
CA LEU A 348 -1.38 -12.98 11.06
C LEU A 348 -1.64 -13.28 9.58
N VAL A 349 -1.80 -14.56 9.24
CA VAL A 349 -1.82 -15.01 7.83
C VAL A 349 -2.91 -16.04 7.59
N GLY A 350 -3.68 -15.88 6.51
CA GLY A 350 -4.65 -16.88 6.10
C GLY A 350 -3.99 -18.17 5.63
N GLN A 351 -3.15 -18.09 4.59
CA GLN A 351 -2.39 -19.23 4.05
C GLN A 351 -0.90 -18.94 3.86
N MET A 352 -0.05 -19.89 4.25
CA MET A 352 1.39 -19.89 3.98
C MET A 352 1.81 -21.01 3.03
N VAL A 353 2.67 -20.70 2.07
CA VAL A 353 3.22 -21.62 1.05
C VAL A 353 4.71 -21.39 0.88
N ASN A 354 5.57 -22.35 1.26
CA ASN A 354 7.03 -22.18 1.15
C ASN A 354 7.55 -20.88 1.83
N ALA A 355 7.13 -20.60 3.06
CA ALA A 355 7.18 -19.24 3.63
C ALA A 355 7.52 -19.22 5.12
N SER A 356 7.93 -18.06 5.66
CA SER A 356 8.32 -17.94 7.07
C SER A 356 7.71 -16.75 7.81
N ILE A 357 7.51 -16.89 9.11
CA ILE A 357 7.17 -15.80 10.03
C ILE A 357 8.15 -15.82 11.20
N SER A 358 8.73 -14.67 11.52
CA SER A 358 9.57 -14.52 12.70
C SER A 358 9.22 -13.29 13.53
N ASN A 359 9.50 -13.36 14.84
CA ASN A 359 9.44 -12.23 15.76
C ASN A 359 8.13 -11.43 15.66
N SER A 360 6.98 -12.11 15.73
CA SER A 360 5.69 -11.48 15.44
C SER A 360 4.62 -11.84 16.47
N ALA A 361 3.61 -10.97 16.62
CA ALA A 361 2.53 -11.13 17.58
C ALA A 361 1.16 -10.80 16.98
N ALA A 362 0.15 -11.60 17.33
CA ALA A 362 -1.26 -11.35 17.00
C ALA A 362 -2.09 -11.19 18.29
N HIS A 363 -2.84 -10.10 18.39
CA HIS A 363 -3.67 -9.73 19.56
C HIS A 363 -5.12 -9.44 19.19
N GLY A 364 -5.36 -9.01 17.95
CA GLY A 364 -6.70 -8.70 17.48
C GLY A 364 -7.64 -9.91 17.48
N LEU A 365 -8.95 -9.65 17.56
CA LEU A 365 -9.99 -10.67 17.47
C LEU A 365 -9.90 -11.41 16.13
N VAL A 366 -10.04 -12.73 16.16
CA VAL A 366 -10.13 -13.58 14.97
C VAL A 366 -11.46 -14.32 14.98
N GLU A 367 -12.33 -14.01 14.01
CA GLU A 367 -13.67 -14.60 13.90
C GLU A 367 -13.86 -15.39 12.60
N GLY A 368 -14.17 -16.69 12.73
CA GLY A 368 -14.62 -17.54 11.63
C GLY A 368 -16.11 -17.87 11.73
N LYS A 369 -16.98 -17.06 11.11
CA LYS A 369 -18.46 -17.21 11.18
C LYS A 369 -18.97 -18.53 10.58
N GLY A 370 -18.21 -19.10 9.65
CA GLY A 370 -18.45 -20.42 9.05
C GLY A 370 -17.17 -21.20 8.79
N ALA A 371 -16.11 -20.92 9.57
CA ALA A 371 -14.73 -21.23 9.22
C ALA A 371 -13.90 -21.65 10.43
N LEU A 372 -12.76 -22.27 10.16
CA LEU A 372 -11.70 -22.46 11.16
C LEU A 372 -11.05 -21.12 11.47
N ALA A 373 -10.79 -20.83 12.74
CA ALA A 373 -9.98 -19.69 13.17
C ALA A 373 -8.67 -20.14 13.80
N SER A 374 -7.59 -19.44 13.48
CA SER A 374 -6.26 -19.69 14.03
C SER A 374 -5.65 -18.42 14.62
N GLY A 375 -4.96 -18.55 15.75
CA GLY A 375 -4.29 -17.41 16.38
C GLY A 375 -3.15 -16.82 15.54
N VAL A 376 -2.53 -17.57 14.64
CA VAL A 376 -1.42 -17.08 13.79
C VAL A 376 -1.65 -17.37 12.31
N VAL A 377 -1.58 -18.65 11.92
CA VAL A 377 -1.69 -19.08 10.51
C VAL A 377 -2.85 -20.05 10.40
N ASN A 378 -3.76 -19.87 9.46
CA ASN A 378 -4.80 -20.89 9.30
C ASN A 378 -4.28 -22.14 8.59
N LYS A 379 -3.70 -21.99 7.40
CA LYS A 379 -3.30 -23.11 6.56
C LYS A 379 -1.84 -23.03 6.10
N VAL A 380 -1.14 -24.16 6.16
CA VAL A 380 0.26 -24.27 5.69
C VAL A 380 0.43 -25.32 4.57
N ARG A 381 1.34 -25.05 3.63
CA ARG A 381 1.70 -25.94 2.51
C ARG A 381 3.21 -25.87 2.22
N TYR A 382 3.79 -27.00 1.81
CA TYR A 382 5.23 -27.17 1.57
C TYR A 382 6.05 -26.81 2.81
N ASP A 383 7.23 -26.22 2.63
CA ASP A 383 8.14 -25.92 3.72
C ASP A 383 7.75 -24.61 4.40
N VAL A 384 7.52 -24.62 5.70
CA VAL A 384 7.16 -23.40 6.44
C VAL A 384 7.92 -23.32 7.76
N SER A 385 8.24 -22.11 8.18
CA SER A 385 8.82 -21.86 9.49
C SER A 385 8.11 -20.75 10.27
N ILE A 386 7.91 -20.99 11.56
CA ILE A 386 7.35 -20.02 12.51
C ILE A 386 8.30 -19.98 13.71
N THR A 387 8.93 -18.84 13.97
CA THR A 387 9.96 -18.71 15.01
C THR A 387 9.77 -17.46 15.85
N ASN A 388 9.78 -17.59 17.18
CA ASN A 388 9.60 -16.46 18.10
C ASN A 388 8.28 -15.71 17.82
N VAL A 389 7.18 -16.44 17.69
CA VAL A 389 5.86 -15.88 17.40
C VAL A 389 4.90 -16.20 18.52
N TYR A 390 4.02 -15.26 18.88
CA TYR A 390 2.93 -15.58 19.79
C TYR A 390 1.57 -15.04 19.38
N SER A 391 0.51 -15.69 19.86
CA SER A 391 -0.87 -15.22 19.71
C SER A 391 -1.54 -15.02 21.06
N ALA A 392 -2.06 -13.83 21.27
CA ALA A 392 -3.01 -13.45 22.31
C ALA A 392 -4.33 -12.99 21.68
N SER A 393 -4.73 -13.60 20.56
CA SER A 393 -5.96 -13.27 19.84
C SER A 393 -7.17 -14.01 20.41
N PRO A 394 -8.26 -13.30 20.79
CA PRO A 394 -9.53 -13.94 21.04
C PRO A 394 -10.01 -14.68 19.79
N LEU A 395 -10.46 -15.93 19.94
CA LEU A 395 -10.96 -16.74 18.81
C LEU A 395 -12.47 -16.95 18.92
N ILE A 396 -13.22 -16.54 17.90
CA ILE A 396 -14.67 -16.79 17.79
C ILE A 396 -14.94 -17.65 16.56
N THR A 397 -15.68 -18.74 16.73
CA THR A 397 -15.92 -19.72 15.66
C THR A 397 -17.28 -20.36 15.80
N ASN A 398 -17.84 -20.81 14.68
CA ASN A 398 -19.04 -21.62 14.72
C ASN A 398 -18.75 -23.02 15.31
N PRO A 399 -19.46 -23.45 16.37
CA PRO A 399 -19.24 -24.73 17.04
C PRO A 399 -19.58 -25.96 16.18
N ALA A 400 -20.20 -25.77 15.00
CA ALA A 400 -20.49 -26.86 14.07
C ALA A 400 -19.25 -27.48 13.40
N PHE A 401 -18.08 -26.83 13.48
CA PHE A 401 -16.81 -27.35 12.96
C PHE A 401 -15.96 -27.93 14.10
N THR A 402 -15.25 -29.04 13.86
CA THR A 402 -14.40 -29.68 14.88
C THR A 402 -13.06 -30.13 14.28
N PRO A 403 -11.91 -29.65 14.80
CA PRO A 403 -11.73 -28.60 15.81
C PRO A 403 -12.03 -27.22 15.22
N ALA A 404 -12.80 -26.37 15.91
CA ALA A 404 -13.15 -25.04 15.38
C ALA A 404 -12.01 -24.01 15.55
N LYS A 405 -11.25 -24.10 16.65
CA LYS A 405 -10.24 -23.14 17.08
C LYS A 405 -8.86 -23.79 17.15
N SER A 406 -7.83 -23.05 16.74
CA SER A 406 -6.43 -23.48 16.86
C SER A 406 -5.52 -22.36 17.38
N GLY A 407 -4.58 -22.70 18.25
CA GLY A 407 -3.65 -21.74 18.86
C GLY A 407 -2.72 -21.08 17.85
N LEU A 408 -2.03 -21.87 17.01
CA LEU A 408 -1.09 -21.35 16.00
C LEU A 408 -1.42 -21.74 14.57
N ILE A 409 -1.68 -23.04 14.30
CA ILE A 409 -1.91 -23.59 12.96
C ILE A 409 -3.19 -24.43 12.95
N SER A 410 -4.13 -24.18 12.03
CA SER A 410 -5.36 -24.97 11.93
C SER A 410 -5.28 -26.15 10.96
N ASP A 411 -4.68 -25.97 9.79
CA ASP A 411 -4.62 -26.98 8.71
C ASP A 411 -3.19 -27.14 8.17
N ILE A 412 -2.70 -28.39 8.20
CA ILE A 412 -1.44 -28.79 7.60
C ILE A 412 -1.77 -29.65 6.38
N TYR A 413 -1.61 -29.06 5.19
CA TYR A 413 -1.96 -29.75 3.96
C TYR A 413 -1.00 -30.91 3.68
N TYR A 414 -1.44 -31.96 2.98
CA TYR A 414 -0.61 -33.15 2.72
C TYR A 414 0.70 -32.87 1.97
N SER A 415 0.80 -31.72 1.29
CA SER A 415 2.02 -31.29 0.59
C SER A 415 3.01 -30.58 1.51
N ALA A 416 2.67 -30.34 2.78
CA ALA A 416 3.58 -29.80 3.78
C ALA A 416 4.57 -30.88 4.22
N THR A 417 5.79 -30.76 3.73
CA THR A 417 6.88 -31.73 3.95
C THR A 417 7.75 -31.36 5.14
N ASN A 418 7.88 -30.07 5.45
CA ASN A 418 8.69 -29.58 6.55
C ASN A 418 8.00 -28.39 7.25
N VAL A 419 7.32 -28.66 8.36
CA VAL A 419 6.72 -27.63 9.21
C VAL A 419 7.59 -27.47 10.45
N ASN A 420 8.29 -26.33 10.55
CA ASN A 420 9.19 -26.04 11.65
C ASN A 420 8.63 -24.92 12.53
N VAL A 421 8.23 -25.24 13.76
CA VAL A 421 7.73 -24.26 14.72
C VAL A 421 8.63 -24.25 15.94
N VAL A 422 9.27 -23.12 16.19
CA VAL A 422 10.29 -22.96 17.25
C VAL A 422 9.91 -21.77 18.14
N ASN A 423 10.04 -21.93 19.45
CA ASN A 423 9.82 -20.88 20.45
C ASN A 423 8.55 -20.05 20.17
N SER A 424 7.44 -20.72 19.90
CA SER A 424 6.20 -20.05 19.50
C SER A 424 5.03 -20.53 20.34
N TYR A 425 4.20 -19.57 20.75
CA TYR A 425 3.27 -19.74 21.88
C TYR A 425 1.89 -19.17 21.59
N TRP A 426 0.88 -19.61 22.32
CA TRP A 426 -0.40 -18.91 22.34
C TRP A 426 -1.00 -18.87 23.73
N ASP A 427 -1.81 -17.86 23.99
CA ASP A 427 -2.49 -17.68 25.26
C ASP A 427 -3.77 -18.53 25.31
N ILE A 428 -3.80 -19.55 26.17
CA ILE A 428 -4.95 -20.46 26.27
C ILE A 428 -6.16 -19.82 26.96
N ASP A 429 -5.95 -18.83 27.83
CA ASP A 429 -7.03 -18.13 28.51
C ASP A 429 -7.75 -17.17 27.55
N VAL A 430 -7.01 -16.60 26.59
CA VAL A 430 -7.56 -15.68 25.58
C VAL A 430 -8.12 -16.43 24.36
N THR A 431 -7.36 -17.36 23.79
CA THR A 431 -7.79 -18.11 22.60
C THR A 431 -8.90 -19.13 22.91
N GLY A 432 -8.95 -19.62 24.16
CA GLY A 432 -9.87 -20.66 24.60
C GLY A 432 -9.61 -22.04 23.97
N THR A 433 -8.36 -22.32 23.55
CA THR A 433 -7.95 -23.63 23.02
C THR A 433 -6.60 -24.05 23.57
N THR A 434 -6.42 -25.35 23.78
CA THR A 434 -5.16 -25.96 24.23
C THR A 434 -4.45 -26.73 23.12
N THR A 435 -4.91 -26.63 21.88
CA THR A 435 -4.38 -27.41 20.76
C THR A 435 -3.96 -26.54 19.58
N SER A 436 -3.00 -27.08 18.82
CA SER A 436 -2.54 -26.60 17.53
C SER A 436 -2.32 -27.80 16.62
N ALA A 437 -2.54 -27.66 15.31
CA ALA A 437 -2.35 -28.76 14.37
C ALA A 437 -0.92 -29.29 14.42
N GLY A 438 -0.76 -30.62 14.31
CA GLY A 438 0.54 -31.28 14.42
C GLY A 438 1.19 -31.24 15.81
N GLY A 439 0.54 -30.65 16.82
CA GLY A 439 1.15 -30.41 18.13
C GLY A 439 2.21 -29.33 18.11
N PHE A 440 2.18 -28.43 17.12
CA PHE A 440 3.19 -27.39 16.95
C PHE A 440 3.00 -26.20 17.89
N GLY A 441 4.11 -25.75 18.47
CA GLY A 441 4.15 -24.69 19.47
C GLY A 441 3.64 -25.14 20.84
N SER A 442 3.44 -24.19 21.75
CA SER A 442 2.97 -24.49 23.10
C SER A 442 1.95 -23.48 23.61
N GLY A 443 0.80 -23.97 24.08
CA GLY A 443 -0.20 -23.16 24.77
C GLY A 443 0.25 -22.86 26.19
N GLN A 444 0.13 -21.60 26.59
CA GLN A 444 0.57 -21.07 27.87
C GLN A 444 -0.56 -20.25 28.51
N PHE A 445 -0.64 -20.23 29.84
CA PHE A 445 -1.59 -19.36 30.53
C PHE A 445 -1.19 -17.89 30.36
N SER A 446 -2.15 -16.97 30.46
CA SER A 446 -1.87 -15.53 30.37
C SER A 446 -0.80 -15.10 31.37
N ALA A 447 -0.81 -15.66 32.57
CA ALA A 447 0.16 -15.36 33.61
C ALA A 447 1.59 -15.70 33.18
N ASP A 448 1.81 -16.82 32.49
CA ASP A 448 3.14 -17.25 32.07
C ASP A 448 3.65 -16.41 30.89
N LEU A 449 2.79 -16.03 29.94
CA LEU A 449 3.17 -15.18 28.80
C LEU A 449 3.46 -13.73 29.20
N LYS A 450 2.77 -13.20 30.21
CA LYS A 450 2.95 -11.83 30.70
C LYS A 450 4.03 -11.70 31.76
N CYS A 451 4.46 -12.81 32.37
CA CYS A 451 5.39 -12.79 33.49
C CYS A 451 6.75 -12.15 33.18
N PRO A 452 7.45 -12.51 32.09
CA PRO A 452 8.87 -12.15 31.94
C PRO A 452 9.08 -10.66 31.72
N VAL A 453 9.99 -10.05 32.49
CA VAL A 453 10.49 -8.66 32.26
C VAL A 453 11.83 -8.62 31.51
N GLU A 454 12.38 -9.78 31.17
CA GLU A 454 13.51 -9.97 30.27
C GLU A 454 13.43 -11.36 29.62
N SER A 455 14.15 -11.60 28.53
CA SER A 455 14.06 -12.85 27.77
C SER A 455 14.47 -14.10 28.58
N ASN A 456 15.31 -13.96 29.59
CA ASN A 456 15.83 -15.03 30.45
C ASN A 456 15.41 -14.89 31.93
N ASP A 457 14.28 -14.24 32.21
CA ASP A 457 13.84 -13.91 33.57
C ASP A 457 13.73 -15.17 34.47
N PRO A 458 14.57 -15.29 35.52
CA PRO A 458 14.57 -16.46 36.40
C PRO A 458 13.41 -16.46 37.41
N ASN A 459 12.64 -15.36 37.52
CA ASN A 459 11.53 -15.24 38.46
C ASN A 459 10.23 -15.81 37.91
N CYS A 460 10.17 -16.10 36.61
CA CYS A 460 9.02 -16.75 35.99
C CYS A 460 9.06 -18.27 36.16
N THR A 461 7.88 -18.84 36.34
CA THR A 461 7.62 -20.28 36.42
C THR A 461 8.15 -21.04 35.20
N VAL A 462 8.13 -20.39 34.03
CA VAL A 462 8.58 -20.95 32.76
C VAL A 462 9.42 -19.91 32.02
N SER A 463 10.59 -20.32 31.52
CA SER A 463 11.48 -19.46 30.71
C SER A 463 11.09 -19.50 29.23
N LEU A 464 9.94 -18.91 28.88
CA LEU A 464 9.37 -19.00 27.53
C LEU A 464 10.18 -18.25 26.48
N TYR A 465 10.68 -17.05 26.79
CA TYR A 465 11.32 -16.18 25.79
C TYR A 465 12.84 -16.34 25.72
N LEU A 466 13.39 -17.44 26.25
CA LEU A 466 14.83 -17.66 26.28
C LEU A 466 15.42 -17.61 24.86
N GLY A 467 16.32 -16.66 24.62
CA GLY A 467 16.94 -16.44 23.30
C GLY A 467 16.18 -15.51 22.36
N TRP A 468 15.05 -14.92 22.79
CA TRP A 468 14.42 -13.82 22.05
C TRP A 468 15.29 -12.57 22.15
N ASP A 469 15.47 -11.91 21.01
CA ASP A 469 16.33 -10.72 20.88
C ASP A 469 15.67 -9.51 21.55
N GLN A 470 16.32 -8.97 22.59
CA GLN A 470 15.84 -7.81 23.34
C GLN A 470 15.98 -6.48 22.58
N SER A 471 16.69 -6.46 21.45
CA SER A 471 16.67 -5.33 20.51
C SER A 471 15.39 -5.30 19.67
N VAL A 472 14.70 -6.44 19.55
CA VAL A 472 13.43 -6.58 18.83
C VAL A 472 12.24 -6.52 19.79
N TRP A 473 12.36 -7.17 20.94
CA TRP A 473 11.28 -7.30 21.92
C TRP A 473 11.52 -6.45 23.16
N ASP A 474 10.48 -5.75 23.60
CA ASP A 474 10.41 -5.08 24.89
C ASP A 474 9.51 -5.87 25.86
N PHE A 475 10.09 -6.25 26.99
CA PHE A 475 9.43 -7.02 28.05
C PHE A 475 8.99 -6.04 29.14
N VAL A 476 7.88 -5.34 28.86
CA VAL A 476 7.50 -4.09 29.54
C VAL A 476 7.27 -4.27 31.04
N SER A 477 6.48 -5.27 31.43
CA SER A 477 6.09 -5.52 32.82
C SER A 477 5.62 -6.95 33.01
N THR A 478 5.45 -7.39 34.27
CA THR A 478 4.92 -8.71 34.62
C THR A 478 3.41 -8.87 34.33
N THR A 479 2.75 -7.82 33.83
CA THR A 479 1.30 -7.79 33.56
C THR A 479 0.95 -7.52 32.10
N ASP A 480 1.95 -7.20 31.28
CA ASP A 480 1.78 -6.89 29.86
C ASP A 480 2.42 -7.99 29.02
N TYR A 481 1.90 -8.20 27.80
CA TYR A 481 2.59 -9.07 26.86
C TYR A 481 3.86 -8.38 26.33
N PRO A 482 4.87 -9.15 25.89
CA PRO A 482 6.03 -8.58 25.19
C PRO A 482 5.59 -7.83 23.94
N VAL A 483 6.10 -6.63 23.72
CA VAL A 483 5.79 -5.80 22.55
C VAL A 483 7.02 -5.67 21.65
N LEU A 484 6.83 -5.31 20.38
CA LEU A 484 7.94 -4.94 19.51
C LEU A 484 8.44 -3.54 19.89
N ARG A 485 9.76 -3.33 19.82
CA ARG A 485 10.42 -2.04 20.10
C ARG A 485 10.20 -0.99 19.03
#